data_AF-A0A2J6RHS1-F1
#
_entry.id   AF-A0A2J6RHS1-F1
#
_cell.length_a   1.000
_cell.length_b   1.000
_cell.length_c   1.000
_cell.angle_alpha   90.00
_cell.angle_beta   90.00
_cell.angle_gamma   90.00
#
_symmetry.space_group_name_H-M   'P 1'
#
loop_
_entity.id
_entity.type
_entity.pdbx_description
1 polymer ?
#
loop_
_entity_poly.entity_id
_entity_poly.type
_entity_poly.pdbx_seq_one_letter_code
_entity_poly.pdbx_strand_id
1 'polypeptide(L)'
;APVLDDVDISYQVEDFDGRFVQENIYRQVGSPAVDAAWDDLGIGYRSILLPASRIQEAGLTSDHAHAREKYGGGYPVYVEGLHQLHCLNLVRQSLYYNYDYYLAQGKEAFRDGPDVLHWHVSHCLDVIRQRLMCTMDTDVFGSVWVGNLTSASPFVDFNTKHVCKNFEDIRSWAEKNQRPALGPEDFWEPPDENTRISRLAP
;
A
#
# COMPACT_ATOMS: atom_id res chain seq x y z
N ALA A 1 3.32 -2.79 -18.08
CA ALA A 1 2.34 -1.77 -17.68
C ALA A 1 1.91 -0.89 -18.86
N PRO A 2 0.64 -0.96 -19.29
CA PRO A 2 0.08 0.00 -20.26
C PRO A 2 0.21 1.46 -19.81
N VAL A 3 0.17 1.77 -18.51
CA VAL A 3 0.30 3.16 -18.05
C VAL A 3 1.57 3.85 -18.57
N LEU A 4 2.64 3.09 -18.84
CA LEU A 4 3.94 3.61 -19.25
C LEU A 4 4.02 4.07 -20.71
N ASP A 5 3.05 3.73 -21.56
CA ASP A 5 3.04 4.25 -22.95
C ASP A 5 2.49 5.67 -23.03
N ASP A 6 1.70 6.08 -22.03
CA ASP A 6 1.03 7.38 -21.98
C ASP A 6 1.63 8.34 -20.93
N VAL A 7 2.50 7.83 -20.04
CA VAL A 7 3.10 8.58 -18.93
C VAL A 7 4.60 8.33 -18.85
N ASP A 8 5.38 9.40 -19.02
CA ASP A 8 6.82 9.38 -18.77
C ASP A 8 7.11 9.26 -17.27
N ILE A 9 7.89 8.24 -16.89
CA ILE A 9 8.32 8.06 -15.50
C ILE A 9 9.50 8.97 -15.21
N SER A 10 9.32 9.83 -14.21
CA SER A 10 10.38 10.65 -13.62
C SER A 10 10.59 10.26 -12.16
N TYR A 11 11.81 10.47 -11.66
CA TYR A 11 12.18 10.13 -10.29
C TYR A 11 12.63 11.39 -9.57
N GLN A 12 12.16 11.56 -8.35
CA GLN A 12 12.58 12.62 -7.44
C GLN A 12 12.90 12.03 -6.07
N VAL A 13 13.82 12.69 -5.36
CA VAL A 13 14.14 12.33 -3.98
C VAL A 13 13.06 12.91 -3.09
N GLU A 14 12.38 12.04 -2.35
CA GLU A 14 11.35 12.42 -1.38
C GLU A 14 11.80 12.03 0.02
N ASP A 15 11.75 12.99 0.94
CA ASP A 15 11.93 12.72 2.36
C ASP A 15 10.60 12.25 2.95
N PHE A 16 10.58 11.03 3.47
CA PHE A 16 9.38 10.51 4.11
C PHE A 16 9.12 11.22 5.44
N ASP A 17 7.86 11.59 5.67
CA ASP A 17 7.40 12.05 6.98
C ASP A 17 7.29 10.85 7.93
N GLY A 18 8.42 10.52 8.57
CA GLY A 18 8.56 9.41 9.51
C GLY A 18 8.45 9.81 10.98
N ARG A 19 7.90 10.99 11.31
CA ARG A 19 7.75 11.42 12.72
C ARG A 19 6.88 10.41 13.48
N PHE A 20 7.29 10.00 14.68
CA PHE A 20 6.54 8.97 15.41
C PHE A 20 5.31 9.55 16.10
N VAL A 21 5.45 10.64 16.84
CA VAL A 21 4.36 11.21 17.65
C VAL A 21 3.57 12.30 16.92
N GLN A 22 4.23 13.09 16.07
CA GLN A 22 3.55 14.17 15.35
C GLN A 22 2.79 13.64 14.13
N GLU A 23 1.47 13.75 14.15
CA GLU A 23 0.59 13.26 13.09
C GLU A 23 0.45 14.26 11.93
N ASN A 24 0.34 13.73 10.71
CA ASN A 24 -0.16 14.44 9.53
C ASN A 24 -1.63 14.07 9.26
N ILE A 25 -2.25 14.63 8.22
CA ILE A 25 -3.68 14.42 7.94
C ILE A 25 -4.05 12.94 7.74
N TYR A 26 -3.17 12.12 7.18
CA TYR A 26 -3.46 10.71 6.89
C TYR A 26 -3.48 9.81 8.13
N ARG A 27 -2.95 10.31 9.24
CA ARG A 27 -2.77 9.57 10.50
C ARG A 27 -3.81 9.90 11.55
N GLN A 28 -4.55 10.99 11.36
CA GLN A 28 -5.55 11.45 12.30
C GLN A 28 -6.75 10.50 12.37
N VAL A 29 -7.48 10.58 13.49
CA VAL A 29 -8.77 9.89 13.67
C VAL A 29 -9.74 10.31 12.55
N GLY A 30 -10.56 9.35 12.10
CA GLY A 30 -11.50 9.54 10.99
C GLY A 30 -12.36 10.80 11.13
N SER A 31 -12.38 11.60 10.07
CA SER A 31 -13.18 12.81 9.93
C SER A 31 -13.36 13.11 8.44
N PRO A 32 -14.31 13.98 8.05
CA PRO A 32 -14.49 14.35 6.65
C PRO A 32 -13.23 14.90 5.98
N ALA A 33 -12.36 15.61 6.72
CA ALA A 33 -11.10 16.11 6.20
C ALA A 33 -10.08 15.00 5.97
N VAL A 34 -10.03 14.00 6.85
CA VAL A 34 -9.16 12.82 6.68
C VAL A 34 -9.64 12.00 5.49
N ASP A 35 -10.94 11.74 5.38
CA ASP A 35 -11.49 10.96 4.28
C ASP A 35 -11.30 11.67 2.94
N ALA A 36 -11.49 12.99 2.89
CA ALA A 36 -11.17 13.79 1.69
C ALA A 36 -9.68 13.69 1.30
N ALA A 37 -8.76 13.77 2.28
CA ALA A 37 -7.33 13.63 1.98
C ALA A 37 -6.98 12.25 1.41
N TRP A 38 -7.63 11.19 1.89
CA TRP A 38 -7.48 9.83 1.35
C TRP A 38 -8.11 9.71 -0.05
N ASP A 39 -9.29 10.29 -0.28
CA ASP A 39 -9.95 10.34 -1.60
C ASP A 39 -9.08 11.04 -2.66
N ASP A 40 -8.40 12.12 -2.27
CA ASP A 40 -7.48 12.88 -3.14
C ASP A 40 -6.28 12.04 -3.62
N LEU A 41 -5.97 10.91 -2.97
CA LEU A 41 -4.96 9.94 -3.44
C LEU A 41 -5.47 9.06 -4.60
N GLY A 42 -6.72 9.20 -5.01
CA GLY A 42 -7.31 8.44 -6.11
C GLY A 42 -7.88 7.08 -5.72
N ILE A 43 -8.08 6.81 -4.43
CA ILE A 43 -8.60 5.52 -3.93
C ILE A 43 -10.04 5.21 -4.37
N GLY A 44 -10.77 6.21 -4.87
CA GLY A 44 -12.13 6.09 -5.41
C GLY A 44 -12.21 6.17 -6.93
N TYR A 45 -11.07 6.15 -7.64
CA TYR A 45 -11.07 6.29 -9.09
C TYR A 45 -11.71 5.09 -9.78
N ARG A 46 -12.43 5.39 -10.86
CA ARG A 46 -13.13 4.38 -11.67
C ARG A 46 -12.16 3.69 -12.62
N SER A 47 -12.60 2.56 -13.17
CA SER A 47 -11.85 1.89 -14.23
C SER A 47 -11.70 2.78 -15.47
N ILE A 48 -10.56 2.64 -16.12
CA ILE A 48 -10.29 3.19 -17.46
C ILE A 48 -10.61 2.14 -18.51
N LEU A 49 -10.87 2.56 -19.76
CA LEU A 49 -11.07 1.65 -20.88
C LEU A 49 -9.76 1.44 -21.63
N LEU A 50 -9.18 0.25 -21.51
CA LEU A 50 -7.99 -0.14 -22.24
C LEU A 50 -8.38 -0.66 -23.64
N PRO A 51 -7.81 -0.14 -24.74
CA PRO A 51 -8.13 -0.61 -26.08
C PRO A 51 -7.67 -2.06 -26.28
N ALA A 52 -8.40 -2.80 -27.13
CA ALA A 52 -8.11 -4.21 -27.42
C ALA A 52 -6.67 -4.46 -27.92
N SER A 53 -6.03 -3.48 -28.54
CA SER A 53 -4.65 -3.57 -29.02
C SER A 53 -3.60 -3.66 -27.90
N ARG A 54 -3.95 -3.30 -26.66
CA ARG A 54 -3.02 -3.18 -25.53
C ARG A 54 -3.27 -4.19 -24.40
N ILE A 55 -4.25 -5.08 -24.59
CA ILE A 55 -4.67 -6.02 -23.53
C ILE A 55 -3.57 -7.01 -23.14
N GLN A 56 -2.68 -7.35 -24.09
CA GLN A 56 -1.59 -8.29 -23.83
C GLN A 56 -0.53 -7.70 -22.89
N GLU A 57 -0.29 -6.39 -22.95
CA GLU A 57 0.62 -5.67 -22.04
C GLU A 57 0.13 -5.67 -20.60
N ALA A 58 -1.20 -5.77 -20.41
CA ALA A 58 -1.87 -5.93 -19.12
C ALA A 58 -2.04 -7.41 -18.72
N GLY A 59 -1.56 -8.36 -19.52
CA GLY A 59 -1.76 -9.79 -19.27
C GLY A 59 -3.20 -10.27 -19.44
N LEU A 60 -4.07 -9.46 -20.04
CA LEU A 60 -5.48 -9.77 -20.28
C LEU A 60 -5.66 -10.53 -21.61
N THR A 61 -6.79 -11.22 -21.72
CA THR A 61 -7.19 -12.00 -22.90
C THR A 61 -8.54 -11.56 -23.44
N SER A 62 -8.94 -12.06 -24.61
CA SER A 62 -10.27 -11.82 -25.19
C SER A 62 -11.42 -12.24 -24.28
N ASP A 63 -11.17 -13.18 -23.36
CA ASP A 63 -12.17 -13.75 -22.44
C ASP A 63 -12.50 -12.82 -21.27
N HIS A 64 -11.70 -11.76 -21.06
CA HIS A 64 -12.00 -10.76 -20.05
C HIS A 64 -13.23 -9.94 -20.44
N ALA A 65 -13.93 -9.43 -19.43
CA ALA A 65 -15.08 -8.57 -19.61
C ALA A 65 -14.65 -7.28 -20.33
N HIS A 66 -15.37 -6.92 -21.38
CA HIS A 66 -15.14 -5.74 -22.19
C HIS A 66 -16.45 -5.02 -22.49
N ALA A 67 -16.34 -3.70 -22.69
CA ALA A 67 -17.46 -2.87 -23.04
C ALA A 67 -17.91 -3.15 -24.48
N ARG A 68 -19.20 -2.92 -24.75
CA ARG A 68 -19.75 -3.05 -26.10
C ARG A 68 -19.23 -1.93 -27.00
N GLU A 69 -18.99 -2.23 -28.27
CA GLU A 69 -18.52 -1.27 -29.28
C GLU A 69 -19.36 0.01 -29.37
N LYS A 70 -20.69 -0.09 -29.22
CA LYS A 70 -21.59 1.08 -29.22
C LYS A 70 -21.33 2.08 -28.07
N TYR A 71 -20.54 1.70 -27.07
CA TYR A 71 -20.12 2.55 -25.95
C TYR A 71 -18.61 2.85 -25.99
N GLY A 72 -17.94 2.60 -27.11
CA GLY A 72 -16.51 2.85 -27.30
C GLY A 72 -15.62 1.61 -27.17
N GLY A 73 -16.18 0.44 -26.83
CA GLY A 73 -15.41 -0.80 -26.69
C GLY A 73 -14.37 -0.77 -25.57
N GLY A 74 -13.41 -1.69 -25.62
CA GLY A 74 -12.29 -1.76 -24.70
C GLY A 74 -12.57 -2.49 -23.38
N TYR A 75 -11.52 -2.70 -22.59
CA TYR A 75 -11.51 -3.49 -21.37
C TYR A 75 -11.46 -2.56 -20.16
N PRO A 76 -12.47 -2.57 -19.27
CA PRO A 76 -12.40 -1.85 -18.01
C PRO A 76 -11.26 -2.40 -17.15
N VAL A 77 -10.28 -1.56 -16.83
CA VAL A 77 -9.13 -1.91 -15.99
C VAL A 77 -8.90 -0.87 -14.89
N TYR A 78 -8.32 -1.31 -13.79
CA TYR A 78 -7.93 -0.46 -12.66
C TYR A 78 -6.41 -0.45 -12.51
N VAL A 79 -5.85 0.66 -12.04
CA VAL A 79 -4.41 0.80 -11.78
C VAL A 79 -4.07 0.14 -10.45
N GLU A 80 -3.09 -0.77 -10.45
CA GLU A 80 -2.69 -1.57 -9.29
C GLU A 80 -2.32 -0.69 -8.08
N GLY A 81 -1.43 0.29 -8.27
CA GLY A 81 -0.99 1.16 -7.18
C GLY A 81 -2.11 1.96 -6.51
N LEU A 82 -3.12 2.40 -7.27
CA LEU A 82 -4.30 3.07 -6.70
C LEU A 82 -5.17 2.09 -5.93
N HIS A 83 -5.32 0.86 -6.42
CA HIS A 83 -6.05 -0.17 -5.70
C HIS A 83 -5.35 -0.61 -4.41
N GLN A 84 -4.02 -0.66 -4.40
CA GLN A 84 -3.24 -0.92 -3.19
C GLN A 84 -3.47 0.16 -2.12
N LEU A 85 -3.53 1.45 -2.52
CA LEU A 85 -3.87 2.55 -1.62
C LEU A 85 -5.33 2.46 -1.12
N HIS A 86 -6.28 2.07 -1.99
CA HIS A 86 -7.66 1.79 -1.61
C HIS A 86 -7.75 0.69 -0.54
N CYS A 87 -7.05 -0.43 -0.75
CA CYS A 87 -6.99 -1.54 0.20
C CYS A 87 -6.38 -1.10 1.55
N LEU A 88 -5.33 -0.28 1.53
CA LEU A 88 -4.74 0.27 2.75
C LEU A 88 -5.73 1.15 3.53
N ASN A 89 -6.52 1.99 2.84
CA ASN A 89 -7.56 2.78 3.48
C ASN A 89 -8.68 1.90 4.07
N LEU A 90 -9.07 0.82 3.39
CA LEU A 90 -10.04 -0.11 3.95
C LEU A 90 -9.51 -0.76 5.23
N VAL A 91 -8.24 -1.16 5.27
CA VAL A 91 -7.58 -1.69 6.46
C VAL A 91 -7.59 -0.69 7.62
N ARG A 92 -7.25 0.58 7.34
CA ARG A 92 -7.35 1.70 8.32
C ARG A 92 -8.73 1.76 8.99
N GLN A 93 -9.78 1.48 8.23
CA GLN A 93 -11.16 1.60 8.68
C GLN A 93 -11.73 0.36 9.40
N SER A 94 -11.10 -0.83 9.33
CA SER A 94 -11.86 -2.09 9.53
C SER A 94 -11.28 -3.22 10.41
N LEU A 95 -10.00 -3.24 10.79
CA LEU A 95 -9.40 -4.39 11.52
C LEU A 95 -9.70 -4.49 13.04
N TYR A 96 -10.80 -3.91 13.53
CA TYR A 96 -11.10 -3.84 14.97
C TYR A 96 -11.32 -5.21 15.64
N TYR A 97 -11.78 -6.22 14.89
CA TYR A 97 -12.10 -7.55 15.42
C TYR A 97 -10.89 -8.36 15.90
N ASN A 98 -9.67 -7.96 15.54
CA ASN A 98 -8.43 -8.59 15.99
C ASN A 98 -7.86 -7.94 17.26
N TYR A 99 -8.34 -6.73 17.61
CA TYR A 99 -7.67 -5.87 18.59
C TYR A 99 -7.61 -6.49 19.98
N ASP A 100 -8.74 -6.96 20.52
CA ASP A 100 -8.83 -7.51 21.88
C ASP A 100 -7.92 -8.73 22.07
N TYR A 101 -7.79 -9.56 21.03
CA TYR A 101 -6.92 -10.74 21.05
C TYR A 101 -5.44 -10.35 21.21
N TYR A 102 -4.95 -9.41 20.41
CA TYR A 102 -3.55 -9.00 20.47
C TYR A 102 -3.23 -8.13 21.68
N LEU A 103 -4.19 -7.32 22.14
CA LEU A 103 -4.09 -6.60 23.39
C LEU A 103 -3.92 -7.58 24.57
N ALA A 104 -4.72 -8.64 24.61
CA ALA A 104 -4.61 -9.68 25.64
C ALA A 104 -3.26 -10.44 25.59
N GLN A 105 -2.61 -10.52 24.43
CA GLN A 105 -1.28 -11.14 24.33
C GLN A 105 -0.16 -10.28 24.91
N GLY A 106 -0.28 -8.94 24.89
CA GLY A 106 0.76 -8.04 25.40
C GLY A 106 2.13 -8.30 24.77
N LYS A 107 2.20 -8.42 23.43
CA LYS A 107 3.43 -8.65 22.66
C LYS A 107 3.70 -7.50 21.71
N GLU A 108 4.98 -7.31 21.38
CA GLU A 108 5.41 -6.25 20.47
C GLU A 108 4.82 -4.88 20.87
N ALA A 109 4.27 -4.12 19.92
CA ALA A 109 3.66 -2.81 20.17
C ALA A 109 2.49 -2.84 21.18
N PHE A 110 1.83 -4.00 21.39
CA PHE A 110 0.75 -4.14 22.38
C PHE A 110 1.26 -4.24 23.83
N ARG A 111 2.59 -4.22 24.05
CA ARG A 111 3.18 -4.06 25.40
C ARG A 111 3.14 -2.63 25.89
N ASP A 112 3.07 -1.67 24.96
CA ASP A 112 3.11 -0.25 25.27
C ASP A 112 1.73 0.26 25.69
N GLY A 113 1.70 1.48 26.23
CA GLY A 113 0.45 2.15 26.58
C GLY A 113 -0.43 2.45 25.35
N PRO A 114 -1.74 2.69 25.55
CA PRO A 114 -2.69 2.89 24.45
C PRO A 114 -2.32 4.04 23.50
N ASP A 115 -1.75 5.14 24.02
CA ASP A 115 -1.33 6.28 23.19
C ASP A 115 -0.16 5.91 22.27
N VAL A 116 0.83 5.17 22.81
CA VAL A 116 1.98 4.70 22.03
C VAL A 116 1.54 3.70 20.97
N LEU A 117 0.63 2.79 21.31
CA LEU A 117 0.07 1.85 20.34
C LEU A 117 -0.69 2.58 19.22
N HIS A 118 -1.48 3.61 19.53
CA HIS A 118 -2.15 4.45 18.54
C HIS A 118 -1.16 5.13 17.59
N TRP A 119 -0.11 5.76 18.13
CA TRP A 119 0.95 6.37 17.30
C TRP A 119 1.68 5.33 16.46
N HIS A 120 1.98 4.16 17.02
CA HIS A 120 2.67 3.09 16.31
C HIS A 120 1.85 2.58 15.11
N VAL A 121 0.56 2.30 15.31
CA VAL A 121 -0.32 1.82 14.25
C VAL A 121 -0.50 2.88 13.15
N SER A 122 -0.80 4.13 13.53
CA SER A 122 -0.98 5.22 12.56
C SER A 122 0.31 5.56 11.80
N HIS A 123 1.46 5.53 12.48
CA HIS A 123 2.78 5.69 11.87
C HIS A 123 3.08 4.58 10.85
N CYS A 124 2.90 3.31 11.23
CA CYS A 124 3.11 2.18 10.33
C CYS A 124 2.22 2.26 9.09
N LEU A 125 0.94 2.61 9.26
CA LEU A 125 0.01 2.81 8.16
C LEU A 125 0.52 3.88 7.18
N ASP A 126 1.00 5.01 7.69
CA ASP A 126 1.47 6.12 6.86
C ASP A 126 2.81 5.83 6.18
N VAL A 127 3.72 5.09 6.82
CA VAL A 127 4.95 4.61 6.19
C VAL A 127 4.64 3.69 5.01
N ILE A 128 3.66 2.79 5.15
CA ILE A 128 3.21 1.93 4.04
C ILE A 128 2.56 2.78 2.94
N ARG A 129 1.70 3.75 3.28
CA ARG A 129 1.09 4.67 2.30
C ARG A 129 2.15 5.40 1.48
N GLN A 130 3.13 6.02 2.15
CA GLN A 130 4.26 6.71 1.50
C GLN A 130 5.07 5.75 0.62
N ARG A 131 5.29 4.51 1.08
CA ARG A 131 5.98 3.50 0.29
C ARG A 131 5.19 3.11 -0.97
N LEU A 132 3.89 2.89 -0.87
CA LEU A 132 3.03 2.57 -2.01
C LEU A 132 3.00 3.70 -3.04
N MET A 133 3.04 4.97 -2.61
CA MET A 133 3.15 6.10 -3.53
C MET A 133 4.54 6.18 -4.18
N CYS A 134 5.61 5.99 -3.41
CA CYS A 134 6.99 6.06 -3.89
C CYS A 134 7.33 4.95 -4.89
N THR A 135 6.74 3.76 -4.72
CA THR A 135 6.91 2.63 -5.65
C THR A 135 5.58 2.17 -6.21
N MET A 136 4.81 3.14 -6.71
CA MET A 136 3.48 2.90 -7.26
C MET A 136 3.52 1.83 -8.35
N ASP A 137 2.69 0.80 -8.19
CA ASP A 137 2.53 -0.22 -9.21
C ASP A 137 1.73 0.35 -10.40
N THR A 138 2.38 0.44 -11.55
CA THR A 138 1.83 0.99 -12.79
C THR A 138 1.10 -0.05 -13.65
N ASP A 139 1.11 -1.32 -13.23
CA ASP A 139 0.31 -2.35 -13.91
C ASP A 139 -1.19 -2.12 -13.70
N VAL A 140 -2.00 -2.84 -14.48
CA VAL A 140 -3.47 -2.73 -14.45
C VAL A 140 -4.10 -4.11 -14.42
N PHE A 141 -5.28 -4.21 -13.82
CA PHE A 141 -6.05 -5.45 -13.75
C PHE A 141 -7.49 -5.26 -14.21
N GLY A 142 -8.04 -6.31 -14.82
CA GLY A 142 -9.36 -6.29 -15.45
C GLY A 142 -10.41 -7.08 -14.67
N SER A 143 -11.49 -7.43 -15.37
CA SER A 143 -12.54 -8.30 -14.83
C SER A 143 -12.70 -9.55 -15.68
N VAL A 144 -12.96 -10.67 -15.02
CA VAL A 144 -13.32 -11.95 -15.63
C VAL A 144 -14.82 -12.21 -15.47
N TRP A 145 -15.37 -13.10 -16.29
CA TRP A 145 -16.76 -13.55 -16.13
C TRP A 145 -16.86 -14.62 -15.06
N VAL A 146 -17.77 -14.42 -14.09
CA VAL A 146 -18.11 -15.42 -13.07
C VAL A 146 -19.58 -15.83 -13.18
N GLY A 147 -19.88 -17.07 -12.80
CA GLY A 147 -21.22 -17.67 -12.91
C GLY A 147 -21.36 -18.56 -14.15
N ASN A 148 -22.60 -18.79 -14.59
CA ASN A 148 -22.90 -19.57 -15.80
C ASN A 148 -23.32 -18.63 -16.95
N LEU A 149 -23.46 -19.17 -18.17
CA LEU A 149 -23.76 -18.36 -19.37
C LEU A 149 -25.08 -17.55 -19.29
N THR A 150 -26.04 -17.95 -18.46
CA THR A 150 -27.33 -17.25 -18.31
C THR A 150 -27.34 -16.28 -17.12
N SER A 151 -26.32 -16.31 -16.26
CA SER A 151 -26.19 -15.46 -15.07
C SER A 151 -24.78 -14.86 -14.92
N ALA A 152 -24.04 -14.76 -16.03
CA ALA A 152 -22.66 -14.28 -16.00
C ALA A 152 -22.60 -12.81 -15.60
N SER A 153 -21.68 -12.48 -14.71
CA SER A 153 -21.40 -11.11 -14.31
C SER A 153 -19.89 -10.88 -14.27
N PRO A 154 -19.42 -9.65 -14.53
CA PRO A 154 -18.00 -9.33 -14.40
C PRO A 154 -17.63 -9.30 -12.92
N PHE A 155 -16.51 -9.93 -12.58
CA PHE A 155 -15.87 -9.82 -11.29
C PHE A 155 -14.41 -9.42 -11.50
N VAL A 156 -13.94 -8.53 -10.64
CA VAL A 156 -12.56 -8.02 -10.69
C VAL A 156 -11.59 -9.17 -10.41
N ASP A 157 -10.63 -9.39 -11.31
CA ASP A 157 -9.62 -10.42 -11.11
C ASP A 157 -8.37 -9.82 -10.47
N PHE A 158 -8.15 -10.17 -9.20
CA PHE A 158 -6.98 -9.75 -8.44
C PHE A 158 -5.79 -10.71 -8.59
N ASN A 159 -5.90 -11.76 -9.41
CA ASN A 159 -4.81 -12.71 -9.65
C ASN A 159 -3.90 -12.21 -10.78
N THR A 160 -3.17 -11.14 -10.52
CA THR A 160 -2.28 -10.49 -11.49
C THR A 160 -0.83 -10.94 -11.36
N LYS A 161 -0.02 -10.64 -12.38
CA LYS A 161 1.41 -10.96 -12.40
C LYS A 161 2.19 -9.71 -12.01
N HIS A 162 3.15 -9.85 -11.12
CA HIS A 162 4.02 -8.76 -10.68
C HIS A 162 5.49 -9.11 -10.84
N VAL A 163 6.32 -8.08 -11.03
CA VAL A 163 7.77 -8.20 -10.98
C VAL A 163 8.25 -7.92 -9.55
N CYS A 164 8.55 -8.98 -8.82
CA CYS A 164 8.96 -8.91 -7.43
C CYS A 164 10.49 -8.99 -7.28
N LYS A 165 11.02 -8.38 -6.21
CA LYS A 165 12.38 -8.65 -5.74
C LYS A 165 12.46 -10.08 -5.18
N ASN A 166 13.67 -10.63 -5.09
CA ASN A 166 13.94 -11.95 -4.51
C ASN A 166 13.70 -11.98 -2.98
N PHE A 167 12.42 -12.07 -2.60
CA PHE A 167 11.96 -11.97 -1.21
C PHE A 167 12.71 -12.92 -0.26
N GLU A 168 12.83 -14.20 -0.62
CA GLU A 168 13.44 -15.19 0.26
C GLU A 168 14.93 -14.95 0.49
N ASP A 169 15.66 -14.53 -0.53
CA ASP A 169 17.09 -14.23 -0.41
C ASP A 169 17.29 -12.99 0.48
N ILE A 170 16.49 -11.95 0.29
CA ILE A 170 16.54 -10.73 1.10
C ILE A 170 16.17 -11.04 2.56
N ARG A 171 15.10 -11.81 2.78
CA ARG A 171 14.67 -12.25 4.11
C ARG A 171 15.76 -13.08 4.80
N SER A 172 16.33 -14.06 4.08
CA SER A 172 17.39 -14.93 4.58
C SER A 172 18.68 -14.16 4.88
N TRP A 173 19.01 -13.16 4.05
CA TRP A 173 20.12 -12.25 4.33
C TRP A 173 19.85 -11.46 5.62
N ALA A 174 18.66 -10.88 5.79
CA ALA A 174 18.32 -10.13 7.00
C ALA A 174 18.36 -11.01 8.26
N GLU A 175 17.85 -12.23 8.21
CA GLU A 175 17.87 -13.20 9.31
C GLU A 175 19.30 -13.56 9.75
N LYS A 176 20.20 -13.81 8.80
CA LYS A 176 21.61 -14.17 9.08
C LYS A 176 22.43 -13.00 9.63
N ASN A 177 22.01 -11.77 9.33
CA ASN A 177 22.73 -10.55 9.71
C ASN A 177 22.08 -9.84 10.92
N GLN A 178 21.26 -10.55 11.71
CA GLN A 178 20.74 -10.01 12.95
C GLN A 178 21.88 -9.76 13.95
N ARG A 179 21.84 -8.61 14.62
CA ARG A 179 22.63 -8.37 15.83
C ARG A 179 22.21 -9.37 16.91
N PRO A 180 23.11 -9.78 17.83
CA PRO A 180 22.74 -10.51 19.03
C PRO A 180 21.57 -9.84 19.79
N ALA A 181 20.67 -10.67 20.34
CA ALA A 181 19.47 -10.19 21.04
C ALA A 181 19.78 -9.36 22.29
N LEU A 182 20.91 -9.64 22.94
CA LEU A 182 21.45 -8.85 24.05
C LEU A 182 22.80 -8.30 23.61
N GLY A 183 22.90 -6.98 23.54
CA GLY A 183 24.17 -6.27 23.38
C GLY A 183 24.78 -5.94 24.75
N PRO A 184 26.07 -5.56 24.78
CA PRO A 184 26.68 -5.03 26.01
C PRO A 184 25.98 -3.74 26.46
N GLU A 185 26.08 -3.38 27.74
CA GLU A 185 25.41 -2.21 28.31
C GLU A 185 25.87 -0.89 27.66
N ASP A 186 27.10 -0.85 27.16
CA ASP A 186 27.73 0.29 26.48
C ASP A 186 27.68 0.16 24.95
N PHE A 187 26.68 -0.54 24.40
CA PHE A 187 26.56 -0.77 22.96
C PHE A 187 26.49 0.53 22.13
N TRP A 188 25.88 1.59 22.67
CA TRP A 188 25.71 2.85 21.96
C TRP A 188 26.84 3.82 22.30
N GLU A 189 27.52 4.33 21.28
CA GLU A 189 28.38 5.50 21.43
C GLU A 189 27.50 6.73 21.72
N PRO A 190 27.76 7.48 22.80
CA PRO A 190 26.97 8.67 23.12
C PRO A 190 27.18 9.75 22.05
N PRO A 191 26.18 10.62 21.82
CA PRO A 191 26.31 11.71 20.85
C PRO A 191 27.41 12.69 21.27
N ASP A 192 28.17 13.17 20.28
CA ASP A 192 29.14 14.25 20.47
C ASP A 192 28.49 15.63 20.28
N GLU A 193 29.28 16.70 20.46
CA GLU A 193 28.82 18.09 20.31
C GLU A 193 28.35 18.46 18.90
N ASN A 194 28.75 17.70 17.89
CA ASN A 194 28.37 17.92 16.49
C ASN A 194 27.16 17.06 16.08
N THR A 195 26.75 16.13 16.94
CA THR A 195 25.64 15.21 16.66
C THR A 195 24.32 15.95 16.72
N ARG A 196 23.64 16.02 15.57
CA ARG A 196 22.28 16.57 15.50
C ARG A 196 21.30 15.63 16.20
N ILE A 197 20.88 16.01 17.41
CA ILE A 197 19.82 15.31 18.13
C ILE A 197 18.47 15.57 17.45
N SER A 198 17.85 14.49 17.00
CA SER A 198 16.53 14.49 16.39
C SER A 198 15.44 14.82 17.42
N ARG A 199 14.41 15.57 16.99
CA ARG A 199 13.18 15.80 17.77
C ARG A 199 11.98 15.02 17.19
N LEU A 200 12.24 14.00 16.37
CA LEU A 200 11.20 13.23 15.67
C LEU A 200 10.38 12.31 16.60
N ALA A 201 10.87 12.07 17.81
CA ALA A 201 10.16 11.46 18.94
C ALA A 201 10.51 12.25 20.23
N PRO A 202 9.57 12.38 21.19
CA PRO A 202 9.84 12.98 22.50
C PRO A 202 10.81 12.16 23.35
#